data_AF-A0AA49GDG6-F1
#
_entry.id   AF-A0AA49GDG6-F1
#
_cell.length_a   1.000
_cell.length_b   1.000
_cell.length_c   1.000
_cell.angle_alpha   90.00
_cell.angle_beta   90.00
_cell.angle_gamma   90.00
#
_symmetry.space_group_name_H-M   'P 1'
#
loop_
_entity.id
_entity.type
_entity.pdbx_description
1 polymer ?
#
loop_
_entity_poly.entity_id
_entity_poly.type
_entity_poly.pdbx_seq_one_letter_code
_entity_poly.pdbx_strand_id
1 'polypeptide(L)'
;MISFLLKALIAHVLGDFVFQPDRWVKDKQLKKGKSKFLYFHIIIHAGLLSVLLQFNFEFWLAFLVIPISHYLIDIIKIYLEKRINSRYLFVFDQLAHLVVILGLAWYYYPQLINFDFQVSNTLLLLLLSILLLTYGVAVFIKVIMSIWDLPEDSDQD
;
A
#
# COMPACT_ATOMS: atom_id res chain seq x y z
N MET A 1 14.21 11.80 -4.20
CA MET A 1 13.22 11.61 -3.12
C MET A 1 11.85 11.16 -3.64
N ILE A 2 11.02 12.04 -4.22
CA ILE A 2 9.60 11.72 -4.53
C ILE A 2 9.46 10.51 -5.47
N SER A 3 10.29 10.41 -6.51
CA SER A 3 10.27 9.24 -7.41
C SER A 3 10.59 7.93 -6.70
N PHE A 4 11.61 7.91 -5.82
CA PHE A 4 11.93 6.73 -5.01
C PHE A 4 10.78 6.36 -4.06
N LEU A 5 10.25 7.35 -3.33
CA LEU A 5 9.13 7.15 -2.40
C LEU A 5 7.90 6.61 -3.11
N LEU A 6 7.50 7.21 -4.23
CA LEU A 6 6.36 6.75 -5.02
C LEU A 6 6.56 5.32 -5.49
N LYS A 7 7.75 4.99 -6.04
CA LYS A 7 8.06 3.63 -6.48
C LYS A 7 8.00 2.62 -5.33
N ALA A 8 8.57 2.94 -4.17
CA ALA A 8 8.55 2.06 -3.01
C ALA A 8 7.13 1.90 -2.43
N LEU A 9 6.36 2.99 -2.36
CA LEU A 9 4.96 2.95 -1.91
C LEU A 9 4.07 2.18 -2.87
N ILE A 10 4.25 2.34 -4.18
CA ILE A 10 3.52 1.57 -5.20
C ILE A 10 3.87 0.08 -5.06
N ALA A 11 5.16 -0.28 -4.92
CA ALA A 11 5.56 -1.67 -4.69
C ALA A 11 4.84 -2.26 -3.46
N HIS A 12 4.85 -1.50 -2.35
CA HIS A 12 4.21 -1.91 -1.11
C HIS A 12 2.69 -2.10 -1.27
N VAL A 13 1.99 -1.11 -1.83
CA VAL A 13 0.53 -1.16 -2.03
C VAL A 13 0.14 -2.30 -2.97
N LEU A 14 0.87 -2.47 -4.07
CA LEU A 14 0.63 -3.58 -4.99
C LEU A 14 0.86 -4.93 -4.29
N GLY A 15 1.95 -5.08 -3.54
CA GLY A 15 2.25 -6.32 -2.82
C GLY A 15 1.17 -6.67 -1.80
N ASP A 16 0.84 -5.75 -0.89
CA ASP A 16 -0.03 -6.03 0.27
C ASP A 16 -1.53 -6.06 -0.06
N PHE A 17 -1.99 -5.30 -1.07
CA PHE A 17 -3.42 -5.20 -1.36
C PHE A 17 -3.84 -5.87 -2.67
N VAL A 18 -2.99 -5.85 -3.69
CA VAL A 18 -3.34 -6.40 -5.01
C VAL A 18 -2.87 -7.85 -5.15
N PHE A 19 -1.64 -8.15 -4.71
CA PHE A 19 -1.01 -9.45 -4.91
C PHE A 19 -1.01 -10.35 -3.67
N GLN A 20 -1.71 -9.96 -2.60
CA GLN A 20 -1.90 -10.76 -1.39
C GLN A 20 -3.36 -11.22 -1.26
N PRO A 21 -3.74 -12.35 -1.87
CA PRO A 21 -5.12 -12.84 -1.81
C PRO A 21 -5.48 -13.38 -0.41
N ASP A 22 -6.76 -13.31 -0.05
CA ASP A 22 -7.29 -13.74 1.27
C ASP A 22 -6.88 -15.17 1.68
N ARG A 23 -6.77 -16.07 0.72
CA ARG A 23 -6.31 -17.45 0.96
C ARG A 23 -4.91 -17.51 1.58
N TRP A 24 -4.02 -16.59 1.20
CA TRP A 24 -2.68 -16.50 1.75
C TRP A 24 -2.72 -15.97 3.17
N VAL A 25 -3.56 -14.96 3.42
CA VAL A 25 -3.77 -14.41 4.77
C VAL A 25 -4.24 -15.51 5.72
N LYS A 26 -5.27 -16.27 5.34
CA LYS A 26 -5.81 -17.38 6.14
C LYS A 26 -4.74 -18.46 6.42
N ASP A 27 -3.94 -18.83 5.41
CA ASP A 27 -2.88 -19.81 5.60
C ASP A 27 -1.75 -19.29 6.49
N LYS A 28 -1.35 -18.02 6.35
CA LYS A 28 -0.38 -17.33 7.22
C LYS A 28 -0.87 -17.30 8.68
N GLN A 29 -2.15 -17.07 8.92
CA GLN A 29 -2.73 -17.09 10.27
C GLN A 29 -2.70 -18.49 10.90
N LEU A 30 -3.00 -19.53 10.12
CA LEU A 30 -3.02 -20.92 10.59
C LEU A 30 -1.62 -21.50 10.82
N LYS A 31 -0.71 -21.29 9.86
CA LYS A 31 0.63 -21.92 9.85
C LYS A 31 1.74 -21.00 10.36
N LYS A 32 1.44 -19.71 10.57
CA LYS A 32 2.39 -18.68 11.04
C LYS A 32 3.66 -18.66 10.17
N GLY A 33 4.85 -18.59 10.78
CA GLY A 33 6.13 -18.62 10.08
C GLY A 33 6.40 -19.89 9.25
N LYS A 34 5.57 -20.94 9.37
CA LYS A 34 5.64 -22.13 8.50
C LYS A 34 4.83 -21.99 7.21
N SER A 35 4.09 -20.90 7.03
CA SER A 35 3.35 -20.65 5.79
C SER A 35 4.31 -20.34 4.65
N LYS A 36 4.20 -21.10 3.56
CA LYS A 36 4.98 -20.83 2.33
C LYS A 36 4.58 -19.50 1.69
N PHE A 37 3.35 -19.04 1.91
CA PHE A 37 2.84 -17.79 1.34
C PHE A 37 3.49 -16.55 1.94
N LEU A 38 4.04 -16.65 3.15
CA LEU A 38 4.87 -15.60 3.73
C LEU A 38 6.11 -15.34 2.86
N TYR A 39 6.79 -16.40 2.40
CA TYR A 39 7.97 -16.26 1.53
C TYR A 39 7.60 -15.82 0.12
N PHE A 40 6.51 -16.33 -0.45
CA PHE A 40 6.03 -15.85 -1.76
C PHE A 40 5.67 -14.36 -1.73
N HIS A 41 5.06 -13.90 -0.63
CA HIS A 41 4.75 -12.49 -0.43
C HIS A 41 5.98 -11.60 -0.49
N ILE A 42 7.05 -11.98 0.21
CA ILE A 42 8.33 -11.25 0.20
C ILE A 42 8.94 -11.25 -1.20
N ILE A 43 8.88 -12.37 -1.92
CA ILE A 43 9.42 -12.47 -3.29
C ILE A 43 8.66 -11.51 -4.22
N ILE A 44 7.34 -11.39 -4.06
CA ILE A 44 6.54 -10.42 -4.81
C ILE A 44 6.98 -9.00 -4.49
N HIS A 45 7.11 -8.65 -3.20
CA HIS A 45 7.59 -7.32 -2.79
C HIS A 45 8.97 -7.01 -3.35
N ALA A 46 9.92 -7.95 -3.24
CA ALA A 46 11.26 -7.80 -3.78
C ALA A 46 11.22 -7.62 -5.30
N GLY A 47 10.46 -8.44 -6.02
CA GLY A 47 10.31 -8.35 -7.48
C GLY A 47 9.68 -7.04 -7.94
N LEU A 48 8.59 -6.60 -7.31
CA LEU A 48 7.93 -5.33 -7.61
C LEU A 48 8.88 -4.15 -7.37
N LEU A 49 9.59 -4.16 -6.24
CA LEU A 49 10.55 -3.12 -5.91
C LEU A 49 11.70 -3.09 -6.92
N SER A 50 12.26 -4.25 -7.30
CA SER A 50 13.31 -4.37 -8.31
C SER A 50 12.88 -3.83 -9.66
N VAL A 51 11.67 -4.17 -10.13
CA VAL A 51 11.13 -3.67 -11.40
C VAL A 51 10.92 -2.16 -11.36
N LEU A 52 10.30 -1.62 -10.30
CA LEU A 52 10.01 -0.19 -10.19
C LEU A 52 11.28 0.66 -10.04
N LEU A 53 12.27 0.16 -9.31
CA LEU A 53 13.60 0.76 -9.20
C LEU A 53 14.53 0.41 -10.38
N GLN A 54 14.04 -0.30 -11.39
CA GLN A 54 14.74 -0.63 -12.63
C GLN A 54 16.08 -1.36 -12.40
N PHE A 55 16.16 -2.18 -11.35
CA PHE A 55 17.39 -2.87 -10.96
C PHE A 55 18.60 -1.93 -10.74
N ASN A 56 18.36 -0.66 -10.41
CA ASN A 56 19.45 0.27 -10.11
C ASN A 56 20.12 -0.08 -8.78
N PHE A 57 21.35 -0.59 -8.84
CA PHE A 57 22.16 -1.02 -7.69
C PHE A 57 22.58 0.12 -6.74
N GLU A 58 22.40 1.39 -7.12
CA GLU A 58 22.51 2.51 -6.18
C GLU A 58 21.57 2.31 -4.97
N PHE A 59 20.40 1.71 -5.21
CA PHE A 59 19.40 1.42 -4.17
C PHE A 59 19.57 0.03 -3.53
N TRP A 60 20.78 -0.53 -3.48
CA TRP A 60 21.02 -1.88 -2.96
C TRP A 60 20.50 -2.10 -1.54
N LEU A 61 20.59 -1.09 -0.65
CA LEU A 61 20.02 -1.18 0.70
C LEU A 61 18.51 -1.28 0.65
N ALA A 62 17.83 -0.60 -0.27
CA ALA A 62 16.38 -0.72 -0.41
C ALA A 62 15.98 -2.15 -0.81
N PHE A 63 16.72 -2.79 -1.71
CA PHE A 63 16.46 -4.18 -2.13
C PHE A 63 16.67 -5.20 -1.02
N LEU A 64 17.45 -4.87 0.00
CA LEU A 64 17.69 -5.74 1.15
C LEU A 64 16.76 -5.41 2.32
N VAL A 65 16.72 -4.14 2.72
CA VAL A 65 16.05 -3.67 3.93
C VAL A 65 14.54 -3.77 3.79
N ILE A 66 13.95 -3.33 2.66
CA ILE A 66 12.49 -3.31 2.51
C ILE A 66 11.90 -4.74 2.60
N PRO A 67 12.37 -5.73 1.81
CA PRO A 67 11.79 -7.08 1.88
C PRO A 67 12.02 -7.76 3.24
N ILE A 68 13.19 -7.55 3.86
CA ILE A 68 13.51 -8.14 5.17
C ILE A 68 12.64 -7.50 6.26
N SER A 69 12.53 -6.17 6.29
CA SER A 69 11.68 -5.51 7.28
C SER A 69 10.22 -5.87 7.08
N HIS A 70 9.76 -5.99 5.83
CA HIS A 70 8.38 -6.38 5.52
C HIS A 70 8.09 -7.75 6.12
N TYR A 71 8.94 -8.74 5.84
CA TYR A 71 8.85 -10.07 6.45
C TYR A 71 8.76 -10.05 7.98
N LEU A 72 9.64 -9.28 8.62
CA LEU A 72 9.69 -9.21 10.08
C LEU A 72 8.42 -8.57 10.64
N ILE A 73 7.93 -7.49 10.04
CA ILE A 73 6.70 -6.82 10.44
C ILE A 73 5.50 -7.77 10.27
N ASP A 74 5.39 -8.44 9.12
CA ASP A 74 4.33 -9.40 8.82
C ASP A 74 4.32 -10.57 9.82
N ILE A 75 5.49 -11.06 10.20
CA ILE A 75 5.62 -12.08 11.25
C ILE A 75 5.14 -11.55 12.59
N ILE A 76 5.64 -10.39 13.03
CA ILE A 76 5.30 -9.79 14.32
C ILE A 76 3.79 -9.61 14.41
N LYS A 77 3.16 -9.11 13.33
CA LYS A 77 1.71 -8.99 13.19
C LYS A 77 1.00 -10.32 13.46
N ILE A 78 1.40 -11.40 12.79
CA ILE A 78 0.78 -12.73 12.98
C ILE A 78 0.87 -13.21 14.45
N TYR A 79 1.97 -12.92 15.15
CA TYR A 79 2.12 -13.29 16.56
C TYR A 79 1.30 -12.41 17.51
N LEU A 80 1.10 -11.14 17.17
CA LEU A 80 0.34 -10.18 17.97
C LEU A 80 -1.18 -10.23 17.73
N GLU A 81 -1.64 -10.83 16.64
CA GLU A 81 -3.06 -10.92 16.28
C GLU A 81 -3.95 -11.58 17.35
N LYS A 82 -3.38 -12.46 18.19
CA LYS A 82 -4.11 -13.05 19.33
C LYS A 82 -4.21 -12.15 20.56
N ARG A 83 -3.44 -11.05 20.60
CA ARG A 83 -3.27 -10.20 21.79
C ARG A 83 -3.85 -8.80 21.59
N ILE A 84 -3.91 -8.33 20.34
CA ILE A 84 -4.31 -6.97 19.98
C ILE A 84 -5.46 -7.05 18.97
N ASN A 85 -6.38 -6.10 19.02
CA ASN A 85 -7.46 -5.99 18.04
C ASN A 85 -6.90 -5.84 16.61
N SER A 86 -7.45 -6.61 15.67
CA SER A 86 -7.00 -6.66 14.28
C SER A 86 -7.00 -5.29 13.57
N ARG A 87 -7.90 -4.36 13.93
CA ARG A 87 -7.96 -3.01 13.34
C ARG A 87 -6.74 -2.17 13.72
N TYR A 88 -6.38 -2.15 15.01
CA TYR A 88 -5.18 -1.44 15.46
C TYR A 88 -3.92 -2.09 14.91
N LEU A 89 -3.89 -3.43 14.89
CA LEU A 89 -2.76 -4.16 14.35
C LEU A 89 -2.53 -3.86 12.88
N PHE A 90 -3.59 -3.76 12.07
CA PHE A 90 -3.50 -3.32 10.67
C PHE A 90 -2.92 -1.91 10.56
N VAL A 91 -3.38 -0.96 11.38
CA VAL A 91 -2.83 0.41 11.34
C VAL A 91 -1.35 0.44 11.71
N PHE A 92 -0.96 -0.22 12.80
CA PHE A 92 0.44 -0.28 13.24
C PHE A 92 1.35 -0.98 12.23
N ASP A 93 0.85 -2.03 11.59
CA ASP A 93 1.52 -2.72 10.50
C ASP A 93 1.81 -1.77 9.32
N GLN A 94 0.80 -1.05 8.83
CA GLN A 94 0.98 -0.09 7.72
C GLN A 94 1.92 1.07 8.10
N LEU A 95 1.84 1.57 9.34
CA LEU A 95 2.76 2.60 9.83
C LEU A 95 4.20 2.09 9.94
N ALA A 96 4.41 0.85 10.39
CA ALA A 96 5.74 0.26 10.50
C ALA A 96 6.41 0.16 9.12
N HIS A 97 5.67 -0.31 8.10
CA HIS A 97 6.17 -0.33 6.72
C HIS A 97 6.50 1.05 6.20
N LEU A 98 5.62 2.03 6.44
CA LEU A 98 5.85 3.42 6.03
C LEU A 98 7.10 4.01 6.69
N VAL A 99 7.34 3.75 7.97
CA VAL A 99 8.54 4.20 8.68
C VAL A 99 9.81 3.66 8.03
N VAL A 100 9.84 2.40 7.63
CA VAL A 100 11.00 1.83 6.92
C VAL A 100 11.22 2.55 5.58
N ILE A 101 10.16 2.70 4.78
CA ILE A 101 10.24 3.35 3.47
C ILE A 101 10.73 4.80 3.61
N LEU A 102 10.15 5.55 4.56
CA LEU A 102 10.55 6.94 4.84
C LEU A 102 11.98 7.02 5.36
N GLY A 103 12.39 6.11 6.25
CA GLY A 103 13.75 6.03 6.78
C GLY A 103 14.78 5.80 5.68
N LEU A 104 14.50 4.90 4.72
CA LEU A 104 15.37 4.69 3.56
C LEU A 104 15.36 5.89 2.61
N ALA A 105 14.21 6.51 2.37
CA ALA A 105 14.15 7.71 1.55
C ALA A 105 14.97 8.86 2.17
N TRP A 106 14.93 9.01 3.49
CA TRP A 106 15.74 9.98 4.22
C TRP A 106 17.24 9.64 4.14
N TYR A 107 17.61 8.36 4.26
CA TYR A 107 18.98 7.90 4.11
C TYR A 107 19.57 8.22 2.72
N TYR A 108 18.81 7.95 1.65
CA TYR A 108 19.26 8.21 0.28
C TYR A 108 19.19 9.69 -0.13
N TYR A 109 18.30 10.47 0.46
CA TYR A 109 18.09 11.88 0.12
C TYR A 109 18.08 12.79 1.36
N PRO A 110 19.20 12.91 2.09
CA PRO A 110 19.25 13.61 3.38
C PRO A 110 19.11 15.14 3.27
N GLN A 111 19.46 15.73 2.12
CA GLN A 111 19.61 17.18 1.94
C GLN A 111 18.30 17.98 1.71
N LEU A 112 17.12 17.39 1.93
CA LEU A 112 15.86 17.97 1.42
C LEU A 112 14.75 18.16 2.47
N ILE A 113 15.12 18.48 3.72
CA ILE A 113 14.19 19.04 4.73
C ILE A 113 13.94 20.54 4.46
N ASN A 114 14.32 21.06 3.30
CA ASN A 114 13.81 22.34 2.83
C ASN A 114 12.49 22.05 2.13
N PHE A 115 11.38 22.28 2.83
CA PHE A 115 10.02 22.25 2.28
C PHE A 115 9.82 23.42 1.31
N ASP A 116 10.55 23.42 0.20
CA ASP A 116 10.28 24.34 -0.88
C ASP A 116 9.16 23.71 -1.74
N PHE A 117 7.92 23.90 -1.28
CA PHE A 117 6.74 23.31 -1.87
C PHE A 117 6.42 24.00 -3.20
N GLN A 118 7.03 23.53 -4.28
CA GLN A 118 6.76 24.01 -5.62
C GLN A 118 5.58 23.23 -6.22
N VAL A 119 4.51 23.95 -6.56
CA VAL A 119 3.35 23.39 -7.26
C VAL A 119 3.75 23.16 -8.72
N SER A 120 4.09 21.92 -9.05
CA SER A 120 4.38 21.52 -10.43
C SER A 120 3.13 21.14 -11.20
N ASN A 121 3.16 21.24 -12.53
CA ASN A 121 2.08 20.75 -13.41
C ASN A 121 1.77 19.27 -13.15
N THR A 122 2.79 18.46 -12.84
CA THR A 122 2.62 17.04 -12.46
C THR A 122 1.79 16.89 -11.18
N LEU A 123 2.02 17.74 -10.17
CA LEU A 123 1.22 17.74 -8.95
C LEU A 123 -0.23 18.16 -9.23
N LEU A 124 -0.45 19.18 -10.06
CA LEU A 124 -1.79 19.60 -10.46
C LEU A 124 -2.55 18.50 -11.22
N LEU A 125 -1.89 17.82 -12.16
CA LEU A 125 -2.47 16.67 -12.87
C LEU A 125 -2.78 15.51 -11.93
N LEU A 126 -1.91 15.24 -10.95
CA LEU A 126 -2.16 14.22 -9.93
C LEU A 126 -3.38 14.58 -9.08
N LEU A 127 -3.49 15.82 -8.60
CA LEU A 127 -4.63 16.30 -7.83
C LEU A 127 -5.93 16.21 -8.63
N LEU A 128 -5.91 16.64 -9.89
CA LEU A 128 -7.06 16.49 -10.79
C LEU A 128 -7.46 15.03 -10.96
N SER A 129 -6.48 14.14 -11.17
CA SER A 129 -6.72 12.69 -11.31
C SER A 129 -7.37 12.10 -10.06
N ILE A 130 -6.90 12.46 -8.86
CA ILE A 130 -7.49 12.01 -7.60
C ILE A 130 -8.93 12.54 -7.46
N LEU A 131 -9.18 13.81 -7.75
CA LEU A 131 -10.52 14.40 -7.67
C LEU A 131 -11.50 13.73 -8.65
N LEU A 132 -11.07 13.47 -9.88
CA LEU A 132 -11.88 12.76 -10.87
C LEU A 132 -12.15 11.32 -10.45
N LEU A 133 -11.14 10.58 -9.99
CA LEU A 133 -11.29 9.18 -9.62
C LEU A 133 -12.11 8.96 -8.34
N THR A 134 -12.08 9.92 -7.42
CA THR A 134 -12.82 9.82 -6.14
C THR A 134 -14.20 10.43 -6.23
N TYR A 135 -14.29 11.72 -6.56
CA TYR A 135 -15.55 12.46 -6.59
C TYR A 135 -16.22 12.38 -7.95
N GLY A 136 -15.47 12.58 -9.03
CA GLY A 136 -16.01 12.54 -10.39
C GLY A 136 -16.66 11.19 -10.71
N VAL A 137 -15.97 10.08 -10.44
CA VAL A 137 -16.50 8.73 -10.63
C VAL A 137 -17.71 8.47 -9.73
N ALA A 138 -17.69 8.90 -8.46
CA ALA A 138 -18.84 8.72 -7.57
C ALA A 138 -20.08 9.46 -8.08
N VAL A 139 -19.94 10.71 -8.55
CA VAL A 139 -21.04 11.46 -9.17
C VAL A 139 -21.50 10.80 -10.46
N PHE A 140 -20.57 10.34 -11.30
CA PHE A 140 -20.91 9.67 -12.56
C PHE A 140 -21.70 8.38 -12.32
N ILE A 141 -21.25 7.54 -11.37
CA ILE A 141 -21.99 6.35 -10.95
C ILE A 141 -23.36 6.73 -10.39
N LYS A 142 -23.46 7.78 -9.56
CA LYS A 142 -24.74 8.25 -9.02
C LYS A 142 -25.74 8.63 -10.12
N VAL A 143 -25.29 9.33 -11.16
CA VAL A 143 -26.13 9.73 -12.30
C VAL A 143 -26.53 8.52 -13.15
N ILE A 144 -25.64 7.55 -13.34
CA ILE A 144 -26.01 6.29 -14.01
C ILE A 144 -27.06 5.55 -13.19
N MET A 145 -26.87 5.45 -11.87
CA MET A 145 -27.78 4.72 -10.99
C MET A 145 -29.16 5.36 -10.89
N SER A 146 -29.31 6.67 -11.07
CA SER A 146 -30.62 7.34 -11.04
C SER A 146 -31.54 6.94 -12.21
N ILE A 147 -31.04 6.23 -13.22
CA ILE A 147 -31.87 5.61 -14.26
C ILE A 147 -32.76 4.51 -13.66
N TRP A 148 -32.32 3.88 -12.57
CA TRP A 148 -33.02 2.81 -11.87
C TRP A 148 -33.64 3.29 -10.55
N ASP A 149 -34.02 4.58 -10.44
CA ASP A 149 -34.90 5.02 -9.36
C ASP A 149 -36.23 4.24 -9.49
N LEU A 150 -36.32 3.15 -8.71
CA LEU A 150 -37.53 2.37 -8.58
C LEU A 150 -38.54 3.25 -7.84
N PRO A 151 -39.79 3.37 -8.30
CA PRO A 151 -40.82 4.00 -7.50
C PRO A 151 -40.87 3.30 -6.15
N GLU A 152 -40.81 4.07 -5.06
CA GLU A 152 -41.06 3.54 -3.72
C GLU A 152 -42.39 2.80 -3.78
N ASP A 153 -42.39 1.52 -3.42
CA ASP A 153 -43.61 0.76 -3.22
C ASP A 153 -44.38 1.55 -2.17
N SER A 154 -45.47 2.19 -2.58
CA SER A 154 -46.30 2.93 -1.65
C SER A 154 -46.85 1.90 -0.67
N ASP A 155 -46.40 1.94 0.57
CA ASP A 155 -46.96 1.17 1.69
C ASP A 155 -48.44 1.54 1.84
N GLN A 156 -49.28 0.91 1.03
CA GLN A 156 -50.70 0.73 1.20
C GLN A 156 -50.93 -0.78 1.24
N ASP A 157 -50.66 -1.38 2.39
CA ASP A 157 -51.39 -2.52 2.97
C ASP A 157 -51.03 -2.71 4.44
#